data_AF-A0A929CL60-F1
#
_entry.id   AF-A0A929CL60-F1
#
_cell.length_a   1.000
_cell.length_b   1.000
_cell.length_c   1.000
_cell.angle_alpha   90.00
_cell.angle_beta   90.00
_cell.angle_gamma   90.00
#
_symmetry.space_group_name_H-M   'P 1'
#
loop_
_entity.id
_entity.type
_entity.pdbx_description
1 polymer ?
#
loop_
_entity_poly.entity_id
_entity_poly.type
_entity_poly.pdbx_seq_one_letter_code
_entity_poly.pdbx_strand_id
1 'polypeptide(L)'
;MIIHKFLVSFSRTADFGMEYTTETPQSNGSISDLYSRQLKDIDPMIIEEAKYYNDNIGIWGAFMNYNNLMIDATKKAPWTYSINPNGLDINDYLIQTQSVYRKGISNNYSIGSGFNINDMVYLGATFGIRTFDLDEYVTYYENGVDGNIGDFQELENTSNLYQNGVSFDFKIGATIQPIDGLRIGLAYHAPRSTSIEEKYSLYQNISFKNNDYYSQNAPYVTNSYNIVSSHRLLTGISYRFSSLGIISFDYTLNMNGTIKMKNTNGTENINNYLRNSLRNNSEYKIGIEIQPFKGFFVRGGYNYIETPYSDEYLEYLVDYGVKNNKDRRQYGAQHYASAGLGYRFMNFYIDFAYQYVFNKVPSYMLYGESFDDITITAENQISESITRNMFSLTCGVKF
;
A
#
# COMPACT_ATOMS: atom_id res chain seq x y z
N MET A 1 -36.02 -27.21 11.46
CA MET A 1 -36.54 -26.16 10.55
C MET A 1 -35.38 -25.57 9.78
N ILE A 2 -35.51 -25.41 8.45
CA ILE A 2 -34.50 -24.73 7.61
C ILE A 2 -35.04 -23.34 7.26
N ILE A 3 -34.32 -22.29 7.61
CA ILE A 3 -34.64 -20.91 7.21
C ILE A 3 -33.62 -20.47 6.17
N HIS A 4 -34.09 -19.97 5.03
CA HIS A 4 -33.26 -19.40 3.98
C HIS A 4 -33.39 -17.87 3.98
N LYS A 5 -32.26 -17.16 3.84
CA LYS A 5 -32.22 -15.70 3.70
C LYS A 5 -31.32 -15.31 2.54
N PHE A 6 -31.69 -14.23 1.88
CA PHE A 6 -30.92 -13.61 0.80
C PHE A 6 -30.44 -12.23 1.24
N LEU A 7 -29.26 -11.83 0.76
CA LEU A 7 -28.63 -10.55 1.03
C LEU A 7 -28.23 -9.90 -0.29
N VAL A 8 -28.57 -8.62 -0.44
CA VAL A 8 -27.94 -7.72 -1.40
C VAL A 8 -27.34 -6.59 -0.61
N SER A 9 -26.10 -6.22 -0.90
CA SER A 9 -25.44 -5.12 -0.21
C SER A 9 -24.59 -4.29 -1.16
N PHE A 10 -24.62 -2.98 -0.93
CA PHE A 10 -23.71 -2.01 -1.51
C PHE A 10 -22.90 -1.37 -0.37
N SER A 11 -21.61 -1.21 -0.57
CA SER A 11 -20.77 -0.42 0.32
C SER A 11 -19.67 0.31 -0.44
N ARG A 12 -19.42 1.58 -0.05
CA ARG A 12 -18.13 2.22 -0.33
C ARG A 12 -17.12 1.66 0.66
N THR A 13 -16.01 1.16 0.14
CA THR A 13 -15.03 0.36 0.88
C THR A 13 -13.67 1.03 1.00
N ALA A 14 -13.40 2.00 0.14
CA ALA A 14 -12.28 2.91 0.30
C ALA A 14 -12.66 4.28 -0.28
N ASP A 15 -12.09 5.29 0.35
CA ASP A 15 -11.89 6.62 -0.21
C ASP A 15 -10.37 6.79 -0.31
N PHE A 16 -9.87 7.05 -1.51
CA PHE A 16 -8.44 7.21 -1.75
C PHE A 16 -7.96 8.65 -1.57
N GLY A 17 -8.85 9.56 -1.15
CA GLY A 17 -8.54 10.95 -0.81
C GLY A 17 -7.39 11.04 0.20
N MET A 18 -6.23 11.48 -0.27
CA MET A 18 -5.03 11.65 0.55
C MET A 18 -4.13 12.71 -0.06
N GLU A 19 -3.60 13.57 0.80
CA GLU A 19 -2.58 14.54 0.42
C GLU A 19 -1.50 14.53 1.51
N TYR A 20 -0.25 14.37 1.11
CA TYR A 20 0.90 14.51 2.01
C TYR A 20 2.10 15.04 1.26
N THR A 21 2.95 15.74 1.99
CA THR A 21 4.24 16.24 1.52
C THR A 21 5.32 15.80 2.47
N THR A 22 6.40 15.30 1.91
CA THR A 22 7.61 14.90 2.63
C THR A 22 8.76 15.75 2.12
N GLU A 23 9.54 16.34 3.04
CA GLU A 23 10.71 17.14 2.73
C GLU A 23 11.93 16.58 3.45
N THR A 24 13.08 16.57 2.77
CA THR A 24 14.35 16.17 3.37
C THR A 24 15.10 17.37 3.95
N PRO A 25 15.92 17.17 4.99
CA PRO A 25 17.00 18.10 5.28
C PRO A 25 17.95 18.25 4.09
N GLN A 26 18.81 19.26 4.14
CA GLN A 26 19.87 19.44 3.14
C GLN A 26 20.69 18.16 2.97
N SER A 27 20.80 17.69 1.73
CA SER A 27 21.40 16.41 1.35
C SER A 27 22.28 16.59 0.12
N ASN A 28 23.42 15.91 0.08
CA ASN A 28 24.31 15.90 -1.09
C ASN A 28 23.91 14.87 -2.16
N GLY A 29 22.91 14.03 -1.88
CA GLY A 29 22.34 13.10 -2.86
C GLY A 29 21.30 13.76 -3.74
N SER A 30 21.22 13.32 -5.00
CA SER A 30 20.21 13.70 -6.00
C SER A 30 19.49 12.47 -6.58
N ILE A 31 18.26 12.62 -7.05
CA ILE A 31 17.58 11.59 -7.84
C ILE A 31 18.35 11.27 -9.13
N SER A 32 19.14 12.21 -9.64
CA SER A 32 20.02 12.01 -10.78
C SER A 32 21.11 10.96 -10.49
N ASP A 33 21.48 10.74 -9.22
CA ASP A 33 22.37 9.63 -8.83
C ASP A 33 21.73 8.27 -9.12
N LEU A 34 20.45 8.11 -8.75
CA LEU A 34 19.69 6.89 -9.03
C LEU A 34 19.58 6.69 -10.54
N TYR A 35 19.18 7.73 -11.25
CA TYR A 35 19.03 7.70 -12.69
C TYR A 35 20.33 7.35 -13.43
N SER A 36 21.48 7.84 -12.98
CA SER A 36 22.76 7.50 -13.61
C SER A 36 23.05 5.99 -13.55
N ARG A 37 22.61 5.32 -12.47
CA ARG A 37 22.76 3.86 -12.30
C ARG A 37 21.75 3.08 -13.12
N GLN A 38 20.52 3.58 -13.24
CA GLN A 38 19.51 2.99 -14.12
C GLN A 38 19.98 2.91 -15.58
N LEU A 39 20.85 3.84 -16.01
CA LEU A 39 21.45 3.84 -17.34
C LEU A 39 22.64 2.89 -17.51
N LYS A 40 23.14 2.26 -16.43
CA LYS A 40 24.30 1.38 -16.50
C LYS A 40 24.14 0.33 -17.62
N ASP A 41 25.19 0.16 -18.41
CA ASP A 41 25.25 -0.75 -19.55
C ASP A 41 24.28 -0.46 -20.72
N ILE A 42 23.49 0.61 -20.64
CA ILE A 42 22.72 1.13 -21.77
C ILE A 42 23.64 1.94 -22.67
N ASP A 43 23.57 1.73 -23.98
CA ASP A 43 24.33 2.53 -24.96
C ASP A 43 23.69 3.92 -25.12
N PRO A 44 24.44 5.03 -25.04
CA PRO A 44 23.90 6.38 -25.20
C PRO A 44 23.11 6.58 -26.50
N MET A 45 23.50 5.92 -27.59
CA MET A 45 22.76 6.00 -28.87
C MET A 45 21.32 5.50 -28.74
N ILE A 46 21.05 4.57 -27.83
CA ILE A 46 19.69 4.04 -27.57
C ILE A 46 18.83 5.11 -26.88
N ILE A 47 19.43 5.89 -25.98
CA ILE A 47 18.76 6.95 -25.22
C ILE A 47 18.40 8.11 -26.15
N GLU A 48 19.35 8.50 -27.01
CA GLU A 48 19.17 9.57 -28.00
C GLU A 48 18.15 9.20 -29.09
N GLU A 49 18.08 7.94 -29.52
CA GLU A 49 17.17 7.50 -30.59
C GLU A 49 15.69 7.37 -30.17
N ALA A 50 15.34 7.61 -28.91
CA ALA A 50 13.97 7.61 -28.36
C ALA A 50 13.11 6.35 -28.62
N LYS A 51 13.65 5.31 -29.26
CA LYS A 51 12.89 4.12 -29.70
C LYS A 51 12.43 3.22 -28.55
N TYR A 52 13.04 3.31 -27.38
CA TYR A 52 12.81 2.39 -26.26
C TYR A 52 12.04 3.00 -25.09
N TYR A 53 11.61 4.26 -25.17
CA TYR A 53 10.69 4.83 -24.19
C TYR A 53 9.40 4.01 -24.05
N ASN A 54 8.97 3.21 -25.02
CA ASN A 54 7.68 2.51 -24.89
C ASN A 54 7.70 1.23 -24.05
N ASP A 55 8.86 0.62 -23.73
CA ASP A 55 8.89 -0.74 -23.16
C ASP A 55 9.30 -0.80 -21.68
N ASN A 56 9.98 0.22 -21.13
CA ASN A 56 10.34 0.25 -19.71
C ASN A 56 10.06 1.62 -19.08
N ILE A 57 8.91 1.74 -18.43
CA ILE A 57 8.47 2.97 -17.73
C ILE A 57 9.43 3.34 -16.59
N GLY A 58 10.08 2.35 -15.97
CA GLY A 58 10.92 2.57 -14.79
C GLY A 58 12.19 3.38 -15.06
N ILE A 59 12.64 3.46 -16.32
CA ILE A 59 13.88 4.17 -16.71
C ILE A 59 13.63 5.52 -17.39
N TRP A 60 12.37 5.96 -17.53
CA TRP A 60 12.05 7.21 -18.22
C TRP A 60 12.69 8.43 -17.58
N GLY A 61 12.61 8.54 -16.26
CA GLY A 61 13.23 9.64 -15.53
C GLY A 61 14.73 9.74 -15.79
N ALA A 62 15.40 8.60 -15.98
CA ALA A 62 16.82 8.55 -16.30
C ALA A 62 17.13 8.96 -17.73
N PHE A 63 16.34 8.51 -18.70
CA PHE A 63 16.49 8.92 -20.11
C PHE A 63 16.27 10.44 -20.25
N MET A 64 15.27 10.98 -19.56
CA MET A 64 14.99 12.42 -19.55
C MET A 64 16.13 13.21 -18.90
N ASN A 65 16.70 12.73 -17.79
CA ASN A 65 17.86 13.37 -17.15
C ASN A 65 19.08 13.42 -18.07
N TYR A 66 19.36 12.33 -18.77
CA TYR A 66 20.46 12.27 -19.76
C TYR A 66 20.23 13.28 -20.88
N ASN A 67 19.04 13.28 -21.49
CA ASN A 67 18.71 14.19 -22.58
C ASN A 67 18.62 15.67 -22.14
N ASN A 68 18.40 15.94 -20.85
CA ASN A 68 18.39 17.28 -20.25
C ASN A 68 19.77 17.71 -19.71
N LEU A 69 20.85 17.00 -20.07
CA LEU A 69 22.25 17.30 -19.70
C LEU A 69 22.55 17.23 -18.20
N MET A 70 21.67 16.62 -17.40
CA MET A 70 21.89 16.43 -15.98
C MET A 70 22.81 15.23 -15.71
N ILE A 71 22.86 14.27 -16.64
CA ILE A 71 23.67 13.05 -16.54
C ILE A 71 24.44 12.86 -17.84
N ASP A 72 25.74 12.54 -17.73
CA ASP A 72 26.62 12.27 -18.86
C ASP A 72 27.19 10.86 -18.82
N ALA A 73 27.48 10.31 -20.01
CA ALA A 73 28.19 9.05 -20.14
C ALA A 73 29.69 9.26 -19.84
N THR A 74 30.24 8.48 -18.91
CA THR A 74 31.61 8.65 -18.41
C THR A 74 32.60 7.60 -18.92
N LYS A 75 32.14 6.40 -19.25
CA LYS A 75 32.97 5.32 -19.79
C LYS A 75 32.22 4.53 -20.84
N LYS A 76 32.94 4.12 -21.88
CA LYS A 76 32.47 3.17 -22.90
C LYS A 76 32.84 1.73 -22.51
N ALA A 77 31.84 0.86 -22.38
CA ALA A 77 31.92 -0.60 -22.17
C ALA A 77 32.71 -1.10 -20.92
N PRO A 78 32.05 -1.49 -19.81
CA PRO A 78 30.62 -1.29 -19.53
C PRO A 78 30.27 0.20 -19.57
N TRP A 79 29.09 0.53 -20.08
CA TRP A 79 28.66 1.93 -20.11
C TRP A 79 28.36 2.40 -18.69
N THR A 80 29.00 3.49 -18.28
CA THR A 80 28.77 4.13 -16.99
C THR A 80 28.37 5.58 -17.18
N TYR A 81 27.59 6.08 -16.24
CA TYR A 81 27.03 7.42 -16.26
C TYR A 81 27.27 8.08 -14.90
N SER A 82 27.36 9.41 -14.88
CA SER A 82 27.39 10.20 -13.65
C SER A 82 26.65 11.51 -13.85
N ILE A 83 26.32 12.19 -12.75
CA ILE A 83 25.82 13.56 -12.82
C ILE A 83 26.85 14.44 -13.53
N ASN A 84 26.37 15.37 -14.35
CA ASN A 84 27.20 16.36 -15.03
C ASN A 84 27.82 17.30 -13.98
N PRO A 85 29.16 17.42 -13.91
CA PRO A 85 29.82 18.24 -12.89
C PRO A 85 29.58 19.75 -13.07
N ASN A 86 29.13 20.20 -14.24
CA ASN A 86 28.67 21.58 -14.41
C ASN A 86 27.27 21.78 -13.79
N GLY A 87 26.48 20.71 -13.65
CA GLY A 87 25.18 20.72 -13.00
C GLY A 87 25.30 20.69 -11.48
N LEU A 88 25.74 19.58 -10.90
CA LEU A 88 25.96 19.45 -9.45
C LEU A 88 27.40 19.05 -9.13
N ASP A 89 28.00 19.75 -8.18
CA ASP A 89 29.27 19.40 -7.57
C ASP A 89 29.08 18.49 -6.35
N ILE A 90 30.14 17.74 -5.97
CA ILE A 90 30.12 16.86 -4.79
C ILE A 90 29.88 17.61 -3.47
N ASN A 91 30.13 18.92 -3.42
CA ASN A 91 29.89 19.77 -2.26
C ASN A 91 28.55 20.51 -2.32
N ASP A 92 27.73 20.26 -3.34
CA ASP A 92 26.41 20.87 -3.46
C ASP A 92 25.40 20.14 -2.58
N TYR A 93 24.48 20.94 -2.01
CA TYR A 93 23.39 20.43 -1.20
C TYR A 93 22.05 20.73 -1.85
N LEU A 94 21.12 19.81 -1.69
CA LEU A 94 19.78 19.84 -2.22
C LEU A 94 18.76 19.72 -1.10
N ILE A 95 17.62 20.39 -1.26
CA ILE A 95 16.40 20.12 -0.50
C ILE A 95 15.46 19.37 -1.42
N GLN A 96 15.00 18.20 -0.98
CA GLN A 96 14.15 17.33 -1.79
C GLN A 96 12.76 17.30 -1.20
N THR A 97 11.75 17.49 -2.04
CA THR A 97 10.35 17.49 -1.62
C THR A 97 9.55 16.55 -2.49
N GLN A 98 8.73 15.70 -1.89
CA GLN A 98 7.75 14.90 -2.61
C GLN A 98 6.36 15.23 -2.10
N SER A 99 5.50 15.65 -3.01
CA SER A 99 4.07 15.85 -2.74
C SER A 99 3.27 14.78 -3.47
N VAL A 100 2.39 14.11 -2.73
CA VAL A 100 1.51 13.07 -3.26
C VAL A 100 0.07 13.48 -3.01
N TYR A 101 -0.70 13.56 -4.10
CA TYR A 101 -2.13 13.79 -4.07
C TYR A 101 -2.86 12.61 -4.71
N ARG A 102 -3.78 12.00 -3.96
CA ARG A 102 -4.58 10.87 -4.40
C ARG A 102 -6.06 11.17 -4.21
N LYS A 103 -6.87 10.70 -5.15
CA LYS A 103 -8.33 10.71 -5.05
C LYS A 103 -8.90 9.47 -5.74
N GLY A 104 -10.14 9.15 -5.41
CA GLY A 104 -10.85 8.05 -6.04
C GLY A 104 -11.61 7.24 -5.01
N ILE A 105 -12.35 6.24 -5.48
CA ILE A 105 -13.24 5.46 -4.63
C ILE A 105 -13.15 3.97 -4.95
N SER A 106 -13.47 3.12 -3.97
CA SER A 106 -13.74 1.71 -4.22
C SER A 106 -15.12 1.33 -3.73
N ASN A 107 -15.93 0.77 -4.63
CA ASN A 107 -17.29 0.33 -4.36
C ASN A 107 -17.40 -1.19 -4.41
N ASN A 108 -18.21 -1.76 -3.53
CA ASN A 108 -18.45 -3.20 -3.45
C ASN A 108 -19.95 -3.48 -3.53
N TYR A 109 -20.32 -4.31 -4.49
CA TYR A 109 -21.65 -4.84 -4.69
C TYR A 109 -21.58 -6.33 -4.39
N SER A 110 -22.44 -6.84 -3.50
CA SER A 110 -22.43 -8.27 -3.20
C SER A 110 -23.82 -8.85 -3.04
N ILE A 111 -23.90 -10.11 -3.43
CA ILE A 111 -25.06 -10.95 -3.33
C ILE A 111 -24.69 -12.15 -2.47
N GLY A 112 -25.51 -12.45 -1.47
CA GLY A 112 -25.28 -13.56 -0.56
C GLY A 112 -26.53 -14.38 -0.28
N SER A 113 -26.32 -15.63 0.08
CA SER A 113 -27.36 -16.54 0.56
C SER A 113 -26.88 -17.19 1.85
N GLY A 114 -27.81 -17.35 2.78
CA GLY A 114 -27.57 -17.98 4.07
C GLY A 114 -28.66 -18.99 4.44
N PHE A 115 -28.24 -20.07 5.06
CA PHE A 115 -29.11 -21.14 5.56
C PHE A 115 -28.93 -21.27 7.06
N ASN A 116 -30.04 -21.36 7.79
CA ASN A 116 -30.06 -21.72 9.20
C ASN A 116 -30.74 -23.09 9.31
N ILE A 117 -30.06 -24.05 9.93
CA ILE A 117 -30.52 -25.40 10.18
C ILE A 117 -30.66 -25.56 11.70
N ASN A 118 -31.91 -25.65 12.16
CA ASN A 118 -32.28 -25.93 13.55
C ASN A 118 -31.68 -24.95 14.59
N ASP A 119 -31.40 -23.70 14.20
CA ASP A 119 -30.77 -22.69 15.06
C ASP A 119 -29.41 -23.13 15.65
N MET A 120 -28.80 -24.14 15.02
CA MET A 120 -27.54 -24.75 15.46
C MET A 120 -26.47 -24.61 14.40
N VAL A 121 -26.81 -24.73 13.11
CA VAL A 121 -25.85 -24.64 12.01
C VAL A 121 -26.28 -23.55 11.06
N TYR A 122 -25.37 -22.60 10.82
CA TYR A 122 -25.53 -21.50 9.91
C TYR A 122 -24.53 -21.66 8.78
N LEU A 123 -24.98 -21.65 7.53
CA LEU A 123 -24.13 -21.69 6.34
C LEU A 123 -24.34 -20.42 5.55
N GLY A 124 -23.30 -19.89 4.92
CA GLY A 124 -23.40 -18.68 4.11
C GLY A 124 -22.41 -18.70 2.95
N ALA A 125 -22.85 -18.15 1.82
CA ALA A 125 -21.99 -17.87 0.68
C ALA A 125 -22.26 -16.45 0.18
N THR A 126 -21.23 -15.80 -0.37
CA THR A 126 -21.33 -14.46 -0.93
C THR A 126 -20.46 -14.35 -2.17
N PHE A 127 -21.02 -13.74 -3.20
CA PHE A 127 -20.31 -13.31 -4.39
C PHE A 127 -20.28 -11.79 -4.41
N GLY A 128 -19.11 -11.22 -4.66
CA GLY A 128 -18.86 -9.79 -4.69
C GLY A 128 -18.29 -9.34 -6.03
N ILE A 129 -18.80 -8.23 -6.53
CA ILE A 129 -18.21 -7.44 -7.60
C ILE A 129 -17.72 -6.13 -6.97
N ARG A 130 -16.47 -5.80 -7.23
CA ARG A 130 -15.86 -4.56 -6.78
C ARG A 130 -15.46 -3.73 -7.97
N THR A 131 -15.64 -2.43 -7.88
CA THR A 131 -15.05 -1.48 -8.81
C THR A 131 -14.20 -0.49 -8.06
N PHE A 132 -13.16 0.02 -8.70
CA PHE A 132 -12.41 1.14 -8.17
C PHE A 132 -11.93 2.05 -9.30
N ASP A 133 -11.71 3.29 -8.93
CA ASP A 133 -11.03 4.33 -9.69
C ASP A 133 -10.06 5.03 -8.74
N LEU A 134 -8.87 5.33 -9.25
CA LEU A 134 -7.79 5.99 -8.54
C LEU A 134 -7.12 6.96 -9.50
N ASP A 135 -7.04 8.22 -9.11
CA ASP A 135 -6.11 9.19 -9.68
C ASP A 135 -5.04 9.50 -8.63
N GLU A 136 -3.78 9.39 -9.04
CA GLU A 136 -2.62 9.74 -8.25
C GLU A 136 -1.75 10.74 -9.03
N TYR A 137 -1.38 11.80 -8.35
CA TYR A 137 -0.49 12.86 -8.81
C TYR A 137 0.68 12.92 -7.84
N VAL A 138 1.88 12.64 -8.34
CA VAL A 138 3.12 12.74 -7.55
C VAL A 138 3.98 13.80 -8.17
N THR A 139 4.42 14.77 -7.36
CA THR A 139 5.41 15.75 -7.77
C THR A 139 6.62 15.63 -6.87
N TYR A 140 7.77 15.37 -7.48
CA TYR A 140 9.06 15.30 -6.81
C TYR A 140 9.91 16.49 -7.24
N TYR A 141 10.48 17.20 -6.27
CA TYR A 141 11.30 18.38 -6.45
C TYR A 141 12.68 18.18 -5.85
N GLU A 142 13.71 18.70 -6.51
CA GLU A 142 15.01 19.00 -5.91
C GLU A 142 15.34 20.47 -6.13
N ASN A 143 15.67 21.17 -5.07
CA ASN A 143 16.10 22.57 -5.12
C ASN A 143 17.55 22.68 -4.68
N GLY A 144 18.36 23.35 -5.49
CA GLY A 144 19.72 23.75 -5.13
C GLY A 144 19.69 24.75 -3.97
N VAL A 145 20.64 24.60 -3.04
CA VAL A 145 20.80 25.51 -1.90
C VAL A 145 21.69 26.69 -2.27
N ASP A 146 21.44 27.85 -1.65
CA ASP A 146 22.30 29.03 -1.77
C ASP A 146 23.76 28.69 -1.41
N GLY A 147 24.68 29.02 -2.31
CA GLY A 147 26.11 28.75 -2.15
C GLY A 147 26.61 27.48 -2.84
N ASN A 148 25.73 26.69 -3.47
CA ASN A 148 26.14 25.61 -4.38
C ASN A 148 27.05 26.13 -5.49
N ILE A 149 28.05 25.34 -5.83
CA ILE A 149 29.07 25.61 -6.85
C ILE A 149 28.53 25.29 -8.25
N GLY A 150 27.81 24.17 -8.41
CA GLY A 150 27.24 23.75 -9.68
C GLY A 150 26.12 24.67 -10.16
N ASP A 151 25.84 24.65 -11.47
CA ASP A 151 24.83 25.48 -12.11
C ASP A 151 23.40 24.96 -11.89
N PHE A 152 23.20 23.77 -11.32
CA PHE A 152 21.87 23.24 -11.02
C PHE A 152 21.09 24.17 -10.08
N GLN A 153 19.82 24.38 -10.42
CA GLN A 153 18.90 25.17 -9.61
C GLN A 153 17.70 24.35 -9.16
N GLU A 154 17.00 23.71 -10.10
CA GLU A 154 15.77 22.99 -9.78
C GLU A 154 15.56 21.79 -10.70
N LEU A 155 15.03 20.69 -10.15
CA LEU A 155 14.46 19.57 -10.89
C LEU A 155 13.03 19.35 -10.39
N GLU A 156 12.08 19.26 -11.30
CA GLU A 156 10.71 18.81 -11.04
C GLU A 156 10.42 17.56 -11.86
N ASN A 157 9.95 16.51 -11.20
CA ASN A 157 9.36 15.33 -11.82
C ASN A 157 7.88 15.24 -11.42
N THR A 158 6.98 15.35 -12.38
CA THR A 158 5.53 15.20 -12.16
C THR A 158 5.06 13.91 -12.82
N SER A 159 4.51 12.98 -12.05
CA SER A 159 3.89 11.78 -12.59
C SER A 159 2.39 11.73 -12.31
N ASN A 160 1.63 11.34 -13.33
CA ASN A 160 0.20 11.10 -13.21
C ASN A 160 -0.09 9.62 -13.45
N LEU A 161 -0.74 8.99 -12.49
CA LEU A 161 -1.20 7.61 -12.56
C LEU A 161 -2.72 7.59 -12.42
N TYR A 162 -3.39 7.10 -13.45
CA TYR A 162 -4.81 6.76 -13.37
C TYR A 162 -4.97 5.24 -13.45
N GLN A 163 -5.72 4.68 -12.51
CA GLN A 163 -6.07 3.27 -12.50
C GLN A 163 -7.57 3.13 -12.32
N ASN A 164 -8.18 2.24 -13.09
CA ASN A 164 -9.50 1.74 -12.78
C ASN A 164 -9.49 0.21 -12.81
N GLY A 165 -10.49 -0.39 -12.20
CA GLY A 165 -10.59 -1.82 -12.29
C GLY A 165 -11.88 -2.40 -11.77
N VAL A 166 -12.08 -3.66 -12.14
CA VAL A 166 -13.16 -4.51 -11.67
C VAL A 166 -12.58 -5.73 -11.02
N SER A 167 -13.18 -6.16 -9.91
CA SER A 167 -12.77 -7.37 -9.22
C SER A 167 -13.94 -8.26 -8.89
N PHE A 168 -13.68 -9.57 -8.88
CA PHE A 168 -14.64 -10.58 -8.46
C PHE A 168 -14.09 -11.33 -7.26
N ASP A 169 -14.89 -11.48 -6.20
CA ASP A 169 -14.55 -12.30 -5.04
C ASP A 169 -15.69 -13.22 -4.61
N PHE A 170 -15.31 -14.36 -4.04
CA PHE A 170 -16.23 -15.36 -3.51
C PHE A 170 -15.84 -15.70 -2.07
N LYS A 171 -16.85 -15.84 -1.21
CA LYS A 171 -16.69 -16.14 0.21
C LYS A 171 -17.69 -17.21 0.61
N ILE A 172 -17.26 -18.15 1.43
CA ILE A 172 -18.12 -19.18 2.02
C ILE A 172 -17.78 -19.33 3.49
N GLY A 173 -18.77 -19.62 4.32
CA GLY A 173 -18.56 -19.84 5.74
C GLY A 173 -19.66 -20.64 6.39
N ALA A 174 -19.33 -21.15 7.56
CA ALA A 174 -20.21 -21.85 8.47
C ALA A 174 -20.06 -21.30 9.89
N THR A 175 -21.12 -21.35 10.67
CA THR A 175 -21.07 -21.10 12.11
C THR A 175 -21.95 -22.12 12.79
N ILE A 176 -21.47 -22.70 13.88
CA ILE A 176 -22.24 -23.62 14.72
C ILE A 176 -22.46 -23.04 16.11
N GLN A 177 -23.61 -23.36 16.71
CA GLN A 177 -23.96 -23.05 18.08
C GLN A 177 -24.22 -24.36 18.84
N PRO A 178 -23.15 -25.06 19.31
CA PRO A 178 -23.28 -26.39 19.90
C PRO A 178 -23.99 -26.39 21.26
N ILE A 179 -23.87 -25.31 22.02
CA ILE A 179 -24.60 -25.06 23.27
C ILE A 179 -25.07 -23.60 23.28
N ASP A 180 -26.02 -23.26 24.15
CA ASP A 180 -26.43 -21.87 24.28
C ASP A 180 -25.25 -20.97 24.68
N GLY A 181 -25.20 -19.80 24.07
CA GLY A 181 -24.13 -18.83 24.24
C GLY A 181 -22.87 -19.09 23.40
N LEU A 182 -22.50 -20.33 23.12
CA LEU A 182 -21.26 -20.67 22.39
C LEU A 182 -21.46 -20.64 20.87
N ARG A 183 -20.64 -19.88 20.14
CA ARG A 183 -20.58 -19.91 18.67
C ARG A 183 -19.17 -20.19 18.19
N ILE A 184 -19.05 -21.05 17.19
CA ILE A 184 -17.78 -21.38 16.52
C ILE A 184 -17.96 -21.18 15.02
N GLY A 185 -17.13 -20.35 14.41
CA GLY A 185 -17.20 -19.98 13.00
C GLY A 185 -15.97 -20.46 12.22
N LEU A 186 -16.18 -20.80 10.95
CA LEU A 186 -15.13 -21.06 9.96
C LEU A 186 -15.55 -20.41 8.64
N ALA A 187 -14.67 -19.65 8.02
CA ALA A 187 -14.90 -19.06 6.71
C ALA A 187 -13.66 -19.10 5.84
N TYR A 188 -13.90 -19.18 4.53
CA TYR A 188 -12.88 -19.12 3.51
C TYR A 188 -13.22 -17.99 2.53
N HIS A 189 -12.26 -17.10 2.32
CA HIS A 189 -12.32 -16.11 1.27
C HIS A 189 -11.41 -16.58 0.12
N ALA A 190 -12.04 -16.81 -1.03
CA ALA A 190 -11.33 -17.08 -2.28
C ALA A 190 -10.54 -15.83 -2.69
N PRO A 191 -9.46 -16.00 -3.47
CA PRO A 191 -8.64 -14.87 -3.88
C PRO A 191 -9.45 -14.04 -4.87
N ARG A 192 -9.38 -12.74 -4.73
CA ARG A 192 -10.02 -11.81 -5.64
C ARG A 192 -9.19 -11.70 -6.90
N SER A 193 -9.82 -11.88 -8.05
CA SER A 193 -9.22 -11.54 -9.34
C SER A 193 -9.63 -10.12 -9.71
N THR A 194 -8.65 -9.25 -9.94
CA THR A 194 -8.85 -7.84 -10.27
C THR A 194 -8.24 -7.56 -11.63
N SER A 195 -9.05 -7.09 -12.58
CA SER A 195 -8.58 -6.57 -13.86
C SER A 195 -8.43 -5.06 -13.75
N ILE A 196 -7.27 -4.56 -14.16
CA ILE A 196 -6.86 -3.16 -13.99
C ILE A 196 -6.47 -2.60 -15.36
N GLU A 197 -7.03 -1.44 -15.69
CA GLU A 197 -6.48 -0.58 -16.73
C GLU A 197 -5.74 0.56 -16.06
N GLU A 198 -4.51 0.77 -16.50
CA GLU A 198 -3.60 1.75 -15.95
C GLU A 198 -3.15 2.70 -17.04
N LYS A 199 -3.04 3.97 -16.68
CA LYS A 199 -2.59 5.05 -17.53
C LYS A 199 -1.52 5.83 -16.77
N TYR A 200 -0.34 5.95 -17.36
CA TYR A 200 0.79 6.61 -16.72
C TYR A 200 1.42 7.65 -17.65
N SER A 201 1.86 8.76 -17.06
CA SER A 201 2.65 9.79 -17.71
C SER A 201 3.67 10.35 -16.74
N LEU A 202 4.81 10.78 -17.28
CA LEU A 202 5.88 11.45 -16.54
C LEU A 202 6.29 12.72 -17.29
N TYR A 203 6.41 13.80 -16.54
CA TYR A 203 6.90 15.10 -16.98
C TYR A 203 8.12 15.48 -16.15
N GLN A 204 9.11 16.10 -16.79
CA GLN A 204 10.31 16.56 -16.12
C GLN A 204 10.69 17.95 -16.58
N ASN A 205 11.03 18.79 -15.61
CA ASN A 205 11.68 20.08 -15.81
C ASN A 205 13.00 20.12 -15.06
N ILE A 206 14.00 20.75 -15.69
CA ILE A 206 15.28 21.05 -15.05
C ILE A 206 15.64 22.50 -15.39
N SER A 207 16.09 23.26 -14.41
CA SER A 207 16.60 24.62 -14.58
C SER A 207 17.99 24.80 -13.98
N PHE A 208 18.75 25.70 -14.60
CA PHE A 208 20.12 26.03 -14.24
C PHE A 208 20.31 27.53 -14.04
N LYS A 209 21.31 27.93 -13.24
CA LYS A 209 21.66 29.31 -12.89
C LYS A 209 22.02 30.18 -14.09
N ASN A 210 22.48 29.56 -15.17
CA ASN A 210 22.78 30.22 -16.44
C ASN A 210 21.53 30.57 -17.27
N ASN A 211 20.32 30.32 -16.73
CA ASN A 211 18.99 30.41 -17.36
C ASN A 211 18.70 29.33 -18.41
N ASP A 212 19.49 28.26 -18.49
CA ASP A 212 19.10 27.09 -19.26
C ASP A 212 17.90 26.40 -18.59
N TYR A 213 16.93 26.01 -19.41
CA TYR A 213 15.70 25.36 -18.99
C TYR A 213 15.35 24.25 -19.95
N TYR A 214 15.20 23.05 -19.42
CA TYR A 214 14.84 21.87 -20.18
C TYR A 214 13.51 21.31 -19.69
N SER A 215 12.66 20.93 -20.63
CA SER A 215 11.34 20.39 -20.35
C SER A 215 11.06 19.22 -21.27
N GLN A 216 10.78 18.07 -20.69
CA GLN A 216 10.52 16.84 -21.41
C GLN A 216 9.25 16.16 -20.91
N ASN A 217 8.58 15.47 -21.82
CA ASN A 217 7.43 14.62 -21.52
C ASN A 217 7.75 13.21 -21.99
N ALA A 218 7.60 12.23 -21.11
CA ALA A 218 7.60 10.84 -21.53
C ALA A 218 6.31 10.52 -22.32
N PRO A 219 6.33 9.50 -23.19
CA PRO A 219 5.12 9.04 -23.88
C PRO A 219 4.02 8.65 -22.90
N TYR A 220 2.78 8.84 -23.30
CA TYR A 220 1.64 8.35 -22.53
C TYR A 220 1.50 6.83 -22.71
N VAL A 221 1.55 6.06 -21.63
CA VAL A 221 1.40 4.60 -21.69
C VAL A 221 0.09 4.15 -21.06
N THR A 222 -0.55 3.18 -21.71
CA THR A 222 -1.70 2.45 -21.19
C THR A 222 -1.33 0.99 -21.02
N ASN A 223 -1.48 0.48 -19.81
CA ASN A 223 -1.25 -0.91 -19.45
C ASN A 223 -2.55 -1.58 -19.03
N SER A 224 -2.63 -2.90 -19.23
CA SER A 224 -3.74 -3.70 -18.72
C SER A 224 -3.19 -4.97 -18.11
N TYR A 225 -3.57 -5.23 -16.86
CA TYR A 225 -3.04 -6.36 -16.12
C TYR A 225 -4.05 -6.89 -15.11
N ASN A 226 -3.76 -8.07 -14.58
CA ASN A 226 -4.61 -8.71 -13.58
C ASN A 226 -3.83 -8.98 -12.31
N ILE A 227 -4.38 -8.61 -11.15
CA ILE A 227 -3.85 -8.96 -9.84
C ILE A 227 -4.77 -9.98 -9.18
N VAL A 228 -4.19 -11.04 -8.64
CA VAL A 228 -4.87 -12.04 -7.81
C VAL A 228 -4.46 -11.81 -6.36
N SER A 229 -5.42 -11.48 -5.49
CA SER A 229 -5.17 -11.25 -4.06
C SER A 229 -4.88 -12.56 -3.32
N SER A 230 -4.52 -12.46 -2.03
CA SER A 230 -4.34 -13.61 -1.17
C SER A 230 -5.65 -14.34 -0.86
N HIS A 231 -5.53 -15.63 -0.57
CA HIS A 231 -6.57 -16.39 0.11
C HIS A 231 -6.61 -16.04 1.61
N ARG A 232 -7.77 -16.18 2.24
CA ARG A 232 -7.90 -16.02 3.70
C ARG A 232 -8.72 -17.15 4.29
N LEU A 233 -8.22 -17.74 5.38
CA LEU A 233 -8.95 -18.69 6.20
C LEU A 233 -9.23 -18.05 7.56
N LEU A 234 -10.49 -17.96 7.94
CA LEU A 234 -10.95 -17.28 9.15
C LEU A 234 -11.60 -18.32 10.07
N THR A 235 -11.23 -18.33 11.34
CA THR A 235 -11.88 -19.12 12.37
C THR A 235 -12.15 -18.23 13.58
N GLY A 236 -13.24 -18.49 14.28
CA GLY A 236 -13.67 -17.64 15.38
C GLY A 236 -14.45 -18.41 16.42
N ILE A 237 -14.34 -17.97 17.67
CA ILE A 237 -15.11 -18.50 18.79
C ILE A 237 -15.64 -17.34 19.62
N SER A 238 -16.89 -17.43 20.05
CA SER A 238 -17.46 -16.46 20.99
C SER A 238 -18.38 -17.13 21.98
N TYR A 239 -18.45 -16.58 23.18
CA TYR A 239 -19.37 -17.02 24.21
C TYR A 239 -20.18 -15.83 24.74
N ARG A 240 -21.50 -15.94 24.65
CA ARG A 240 -22.45 -14.97 25.19
C ARG A 240 -22.93 -15.39 26.57
N PHE A 241 -22.69 -14.55 27.55
CA PHE A 241 -23.17 -14.70 28.92
C PHE A 241 -24.57 -14.09 29.06
N SER A 242 -25.60 -14.79 28.57
CA SER A 242 -27.00 -14.32 28.64
C SER A 242 -27.15 -12.88 28.14
N SER A 243 -27.66 -11.96 28.97
CA SER A 243 -27.77 -10.52 28.69
C SER A 243 -26.61 -9.68 29.26
N LEU A 244 -25.59 -10.30 29.87
CA LEU A 244 -24.49 -9.57 30.52
C LEU A 244 -23.41 -9.12 29.52
N GLY A 245 -23.11 -9.94 28.52
CA GLY A 245 -22.01 -9.63 27.60
C GLY A 245 -21.56 -10.80 26.73
N ILE A 246 -20.50 -10.55 25.97
CA ILE A 246 -19.89 -11.47 25.01
C ILE A 246 -18.37 -11.37 25.14
N ILE A 247 -17.68 -12.51 25.10
CA ILE A 247 -16.24 -12.58 24.81
C ILE A 247 -16.04 -13.28 23.47
N SER A 248 -15.08 -12.81 22.67
CA SER A 248 -14.77 -13.38 21.37
C SER A 248 -13.28 -13.41 21.08
N PHE A 249 -12.88 -14.42 20.30
CA PHE A 249 -11.57 -14.53 19.71
C PHE A 249 -11.71 -14.96 18.25
N ASP A 250 -11.04 -14.25 17.34
CA ASP A 250 -10.93 -14.63 15.94
C ASP A 250 -9.46 -14.76 15.53
N TYR A 251 -9.19 -15.75 14.68
CA TYR A 251 -7.91 -15.96 14.01
C TYR A 251 -8.12 -15.96 12.51
N THR A 252 -7.27 -15.24 11.78
CA THR A 252 -7.23 -15.26 10.33
C THR A 252 -5.83 -15.61 9.84
N LEU A 253 -5.74 -16.65 9.01
CA LEU A 253 -4.54 -16.95 8.23
C LEU A 253 -4.67 -16.26 6.87
N ASN A 254 -3.79 -15.30 6.61
CA ASN A 254 -3.68 -14.64 5.31
C ASN A 254 -2.56 -15.31 4.52
N MET A 255 -2.88 -15.82 3.32
CA MET A 255 -1.93 -16.55 2.49
C MET A 255 -1.22 -15.63 1.49
N ASN A 256 -0.49 -14.61 1.96
CA ASN A 256 0.05 -13.58 1.05
C ASN A 256 1.11 -14.09 0.07
N GLY A 257 1.74 -15.23 0.32
CA GLY A 257 2.64 -15.88 -0.65
C GLY A 257 1.95 -16.34 -1.95
N THR A 258 0.60 -16.28 -2.02
CA THR A 258 -0.15 -16.63 -3.23
C THR A 258 -0.51 -15.42 -4.11
N ILE A 259 -0.18 -14.20 -3.67
CA ILE A 259 -0.43 -12.98 -4.44
C ILE A 259 0.39 -13.04 -5.73
N LYS A 260 -0.24 -12.69 -6.85
CA LYS A 260 0.42 -12.72 -8.16
C LYS A 260 -0.22 -11.78 -9.16
N MET A 261 0.58 -11.34 -10.12
CA MET A 261 0.16 -10.63 -11.31
C MET A 261 0.07 -11.58 -12.51
N LYS A 262 -0.87 -11.32 -13.42
CA LYS A 262 -1.09 -12.04 -14.67
C LYS A 262 -1.24 -11.08 -15.83
N ASN A 263 -1.00 -11.59 -17.04
CA ASN A 263 -1.27 -10.94 -18.33
C ASN A 263 -0.47 -9.65 -18.61
N THR A 264 0.84 -9.65 -18.31
CA THR A 264 1.79 -8.65 -18.84
C THR A 264 3.13 -9.29 -19.20
N ASN A 265 3.91 -8.62 -20.04
CA ASN A 265 5.34 -8.89 -20.18
C ASN A 265 6.04 -8.67 -18.83
N GLY A 266 6.99 -9.52 -18.47
CA GLY A 266 7.73 -9.42 -17.19
C GLY A 266 6.99 -9.92 -15.93
N THR A 267 5.78 -10.50 -16.06
CA THR A 267 5.01 -11.04 -14.92
C THR A 267 5.78 -12.04 -14.07
N GLU A 268 6.70 -12.82 -14.65
CA GLU A 268 7.47 -13.82 -13.90
C GLU A 268 8.44 -13.18 -12.90
N ASN A 269 9.16 -12.12 -13.29
CA ASN A 269 10.07 -11.38 -12.41
C ASN A 269 9.30 -10.74 -11.25
N ILE A 270 8.17 -10.09 -11.55
CA ILE A 270 7.29 -9.50 -10.54
C ILE A 270 6.75 -10.57 -9.59
N ASN A 271 6.31 -11.72 -10.11
CA ASN A 271 5.80 -12.81 -9.29
C ASN A 271 6.90 -13.48 -8.45
N ASN A 272 8.13 -13.57 -8.95
CA ASN A 272 9.29 -14.03 -8.18
C ASN A 272 9.57 -13.05 -7.03
N TYR A 273 9.61 -11.75 -7.32
CA TYR A 273 9.79 -10.72 -6.30
C TYR A 273 8.68 -10.79 -5.23
N LEU A 274 7.41 -10.88 -5.62
CA LEU A 274 6.29 -11.02 -4.68
C LEU A 274 6.40 -12.28 -3.81
N ARG A 275 6.77 -13.42 -4.40
CA ARG A 275 6.99 -14.68 -3.67
C ARG A 275 8.11 -14.59 -2.66
N ASN A 276 9.20 -13.91 -3.01
CA ASN A 276 10.35 -13.75 -2.12
C ASN A 276 10.09 -12.66 -1.08
N SER A 277 9.23 -11.68 -1.37
CA SER A 277 8.96 -10.54 -0.49
C SER A 277 7.83 -10.75 0.51
N LEU A 278 6.88 -11.65 0.22
CA LEU A 278 5.69 -11.86 1.03
C LEU A 278 5.62 -13.27 1.61
N ARG A 279 5.07 -13.38 2.83
CA ARG A 279 4.79 -14.64 3.51
C ARG A 279 3.35 -14.70 4.01
N ASN A 280 2.91 -15.92 4.33
CA ASN A 280 1.67 -16.09 5.07
C ASN A 280 1.81 -15.46 6.45
N ASN A 281 0.78 -14.74 6.90
CA ASN A 281 0.80 -14.04 8.19
C ASN A 281 -0.53 -14.22 8.93
N SER A 282 -0.43 -14.20 10.25
CA SER A 282 -1.56 -14.39 11.14
C SER A 282 -2.17 -13.05 11.56
N GLU A 283 -3.48 -13.03 11.75
CA GLU A 283 -4.23 -11.93 12.36
C GLU A 283 -5.03 -12.47 13.53
N TYR A 284 -4.91 -11.82 14.69
CA TYR A 284 -5.52 -12.23 15.96
C TYR A 284 -6.41 -11.11 16.48
N LYS A 285 -7.67 -11.41 16.77
CA LYS A 285 -8.64 -10.46 17.33
C LYS A 285 -9.19 -10.99 18.63
N ILE A 286 -9.16 -10.17 19.67
CA ILE A 286 -9.82 -10.45 20.96
C ILE A 286 -10.79 -9.31 21.22
N GLY A 287 -12.01 -9.64 21.63
CA GLY A 287 -13.06 -8.67 21.90
C GLY A 287 -13.86 -9.03 23.14
N ILE A 288 -14.31 -8.00 23.85
CA ILE A 288 -15.28 -8.09 24.92
C ILE A 288 -16.37 -7.05 24.71
N GLU A 289 -17.62 -7.45 24.92
CA GLU A 289 -18.79 -6.59 25.03
C GLU A 289 -19.43 -6.85 26.39
N ILE A 290 -19.74 -5.80 27.14
CA ILE A 290 -20.55 -5.89 28.36
C ILE A 290 -21.74 -4.96 28.24
N GLN A 291 -22.82 -5.32 28.93
CA GLN A 291 -24.04 -4.52 29.01
C GLN A 291 -24.28 -4.11 30.48
N PRO A 292 -23.65 -3.01 30.96
CA PRO A 292 -23.72 -2.64 32.39
C PRO A 292 -25.14 -2.34 32.88
N PHE A 293 -25.99 -1.79 32.02
CA PHE A 293 -27.41 -1.57 32.27
C PHE A 293 -28.21 -1.69 30.97
N LYS A 294 -29.53 -1.83 31.09
CA LYS A 294 -30.40 -2.12 29.94
C LYS A 294 -30.22 -1.09 28.83
N GLY A 295 -29.85 -1.55 27.64
CA GLY A 295 -29.66 -0.72 26.46
C GLY A 295 -28.27 -0.08 26.33
N PHE A 296 -27.41 -0.11 27.35
CA PHE A 296 -26.06 0.47 27.27
C PHE A 296 -24.99 -0.60 27.15
N PHE A 297 -24.11 -0.44 26.16
CA PHE A 297 -23.08 -1.40 25.78
C PHE A 297 -21.72 -0.75 25.86
N VAL A 298 -20.76 -1.45 26.47
CA VAL A 298 -19.35 -1.06 26.48
C VAL A 298 -18.56 -2.16 25.78
N ARG A 299 -17.70 -1.77 24.85
CA ARG A 299 -16.89 -2.67 24.04
C ARG A 299 -15.43 -2.32 24.18
N GLY A 300 -14.60 -3.35 24.21
CA GLY A 300 -13.15 -3.24 24.14
C GLY A 300 -12.60 -4.36 23.29
N GLY A 301 -11.52 -4.10 22.56
CA GLY A 301 -10.90 -5.12 21.75
C GLY A 301 -9.51 -4.76 21.27
N TYR A 302 -8.79 -5.79 20.86
CA TYR A 302 -7.44 -5.67 20.31
C TYR A 302 -7.30 -6.52 19.05
N ASN A 303 -6.71 -5.96 18.01
CA ASN A 303 -6.34 -6.67 16.79
C ASN A 303 -4.83 -6.58 16.59
N TYR A 304 -4.18 -7.72 16.39
CA TYR A 304 -2.78 -7.81 16.01
C TYR A 304 -2.65 -8.54 14.68
N ILE A 305 -2.07 -7.87 13.70
CA ILE A 305 -1.78 -8.42 12.38
C ILE A 305 -0.27 -8.53 12.26
N GLU A 306 0.23 -9.76 12.10
CA GLU A 306 1.64 -10.01 11.85
C GLU A 306 2.08 -9.39 10.53
N THR A 307 3.37 -9.06 10.42
CA THR A 307 3.92 -8.54 9.17
C THR A 307 3.75 -9.53 8.01
N PRO A 308 3.27 -9.05 6.84
CA PRO A 308 3.15 -9.87 5.64
C PRO A 308 4.51 -10.06 4.94
N TYR A 309 5.55 -9.34 5.36
CA TYR A 309 6.87 -9.38 4.73
C TYR A 309 7.67 -10.62 5.14
N SER A 310 8.40 -11.20 4.19
CA SER A 310 9.33 -12.29 4.45
C SER A 310 10.52 -11.81 5.30
N ASP A 311 11.18 -12.73 6.00
CA ASP A 311 12.37 -12.36 6.79
C ASP A 311 13.52 -11.92 5.87
N GLU A 312 13.63 -12.47 4.65
CA GLU A 312 14.59 -12.08 3.61
C GLU A 312 14.34 -10.64 3.12
N TYR A 313 13.09 -10.27 2.88
CA TYR A 313 12.77 -8.90 2.48
C TYR A 313 12.99 -7.89 3.61
N LEU A 314 12.66 -8.26 4.84
CA LEU A 314 12.98 -7.44 6.01
C LEU A 314 14.49 -7.31 6.23
N GLU A 315 15.27 -8.34 5.91
CA GLU A 315 16.73 -8.30 5.94
C GLU A 315 17.29 -7.40 4.85
N TYR A 316 16.80 -7.54 3.62
CA TYR A 316 17.09 -6.62 2.53
C TYR A 316 16.82 -5.19 2.96
N LEU A 317 15.66 -4.87 3.54
CA LEU A 317 15.34 -3.52 4.05
C LEU A 317 16.25 -3.07 5.20
N VAL A 318 16.82 -3.99 5.98
CA VAL A 318 17.69 -3.69 7.12
C VAL A 318 19.09 -3.27 6.70
N ASP A 319 19.63 -3.85 5.63
CA ASP A 319 20.93 -3.47 5.07
C ASP A 319 20.94 -2.04 4.50
N TYR A 320 19.75 -1.49 4.19
CA TYR A 320 19.52 -0.06 4.00
C TYR A 320 19.23 0.59 5.36
N GLY A 321 20.17 0.60 6.30
CA GLY A 321 20.16 1.55 7.43
C GLY A 321 19.34 1.20 8.69
N VAL A 322 18.69 0.04 8.80
CA VAL A 322 18.08 -0.39 10.07
C VAL A 322 19.15 -0.97 10.99
N LYS A 323 19.95 -0.11 11.64
CA LYS A 323 20.91 -0.55 12.66
C LYS A 323 20.21 -1.40 13.72
N ASN A 324 20.61 -2.68 13.78
CA ASN A 324 20.36 -3.69 14.81
C ASN A 324 18.92 -3.75 15.36
N ASN A 325 18.33 -4.95 15.45
CA ASN A 325 17.70 -5.45 16.69
C ASN A 325 16.79 -6.65 16.40
N LYS A 326 16.70 -7.52 17.39
CA LYS A 326 16.04 -8.83 17.43
C LYS A 326 14.53 -8.86 17.11
N ASP A 327 13.95 -7.75 16.66
CA ASP A 327 12.51 -7.50 16.51
C ASP A 327 12.09 -7.05 15.10
N ARG A 328 12.80 -7.47 14.04
CA ARG A 328 12.50 -7.11 12.63
C ARG A 328 11.04 -7.38 12.23
N ARG A 329 10.41 -8.38 12.83
CA ARG A 329 9.01 -8.76 12.55
C ARG A 329 7.98 -7.74 13.05
N GLN A 330 8.38 -6.73 13.82
CA GLN A 330 7.51 -5.61 14.19
C GLN A 330 7.28 -4.64 13.02
N TYR A 331 8.17 -4.60 12.02
CA TYR A 331 8.00 -3.76 10.84
C TYR A 331 6.94 -4.33 9.90
N GLY A 332 5.94 -3.51 9.58
CA GLY A 332 4.76 -3.93 8.82
C GLY A 332 3.73 -4.72 9.64
N ALA A 333 4.01 -5.05 10.90
CA ALA A 333 3.01 -5.56 11.82
C ALA A 333 2.11 -4.42 12.29
N GLN A 334 0.82 -4.69 12.46
CA GLN A 334 -0.18 -3.67 12.78
C GLN A 334 -0.90 -4.02 14.07
N HIS A 335 -1.06 -3.01 14.92
CA HIS A 335 -1.77 -3.13 16.17
C HIS A 335 -2.94 -2.15 16.21
N TYR A 336 -4.09 -2.63 16.65
CA TYR A 336 -5.29 -1.83 16.81
C TYR A 336 -5.83 -2.05 18.22
N ALA A 337 -5.81 -1.01 19.05
CA ALA A 337 -6.57 -0.98 20.29
C ALA A 337 -7.91 -0.27 20.04
N SER A 338 -9.01 -0.84 20.51
CA SER A 338 -10.34 -0.31 20.24
C SER A 338 -11.20 -0.25 21.51
N ALA A 339 -12.00 0.80 21.60
CA ALA A 339 -12.99 1.01 22.63
C ALA A 339 -14.28 1.52 21.99
N GLY A 340 -15.43 1.14 22.53
CA GLY A 340 -16.71 1.57 21.99
C GLY A 340 -17.81 1.66 23.04
N LEU A 341 -18.75 2.57 22.79
CA LEU A 341 -19.93 2.79 23.60
C LEU A 341 -21.15 2.68 22.69
N GLY A 342 -22.15 1.93 23.10
CA GLY A 342 -23.41 1.78 22.38
C GLY A 342 -24.59 2.08 23.28
N TYR A 343 -25.61 2.73 22.74
CA TYR A 343 -26.88 2.90 23.41
C TYR A 343 -28.04 2.54 22.49
N ARG A 344 -28.94 1.69 22.99
CA ARG A 344 -30.16 1.26 22.31
C ARG A 344 -31.36 1.71 23.10
N PHE A 345 -32.20 2.51 22.46
CA PHE A 345 -33.44 3.02 23.01
C PHE A 345 -34.59 2.77 22.04
N MET A 346 -35.54 1.93 22.45
CA MET A 346 -36.66 1.49 21.61
C MET A 346 -36.16 0.93 20.27
N ASN A 347 -36.53 1.57 19.17
CA ASN A 347 -36.16 1.20 17.82
C ASN A 347 -34.88 1.92 17.36
N PHE A 348 -34.33 2.84 18.14
CA PHE A 348 -33.14 3.60 17.78
C PHE A 348 -31.88 3.03 18.45
N TYR A 349 -30.76 3.08 17.74
CA TYR A 349 -29.45 2.83 18.32
C TYR A 349 -28.44 3.89 17.89
N ILE A 350 -27.46 4.13 18.76
CA ILE A 350 -26.27 4.94 18.50
C ILE A 350 -25.06 4.21 19.05
N ASP A 351 -24.00 4.14 18.27
CA ASP A 351 -22.73 3.50 18.62
C ASP A 351 -21.59 4.47 18.29
N PHE A 352 -20.73 4.71 19.27
CA PHE A 352 -19.49 5.43 19.14
C PHE A 352 -18.33 4.43 19.26
N ALA A 353 -17.35 4.52 18.37
CA ALA A 353 -16.16 3.69 18.40
C ALA A 353 -14.90 4.55 18.22
N TYR A 354 -13.90 4.23 19.03
CA TYR A 354 -12.54 4.74 18.95
C TYR A 354 -11.59 3.60 18.63
N GLN A 355 -10.64 3.86 17.73
CA GLN A 355 -9.58 2.94 17.39
C GLN A 355 -8.24 3.69 17.36
N TYR A 356 -7.28 3.16 18.13
CA TYR A 356 -5.90 3.59 18.13
C TYR A 356 -5.07 2.59 17.33
N VAL A 357 -4.51 3.04 16.21
CA VAL A 357 -3.63 2.24 15.36
C VAL A 357 -2.20 2.63 15.67
N PHE A 358 -1.34 1.64 15.89
CA PHE A 358 0.09 1.85 16.04
C PHE A 358 0.87 0.76 15.32
N ASN A 359 1.86 1.17 14.53
CA ASN A 359 2.71 0.26 13.78
C ASN A 359 4.07 0.90 13.48
N LYS A 360 5.09 0.06 13.34
CA LYS A 360 6.39 0.46 12.82
C LYS A 360 6.42 0.21 11.33
N VAL A 361 6.82 1.21 10.56
CA VAL A 361 6.99 1.09 9.11
C VAL A 361 8.48 1.02 8.81
N PRO A 362 8.92 0.20 7.83
CA PRO A 362 10.28 0.29 7.32
C PRO A 362 10.60 1.73 6.88
N SER A 363 11.87 2.12 6.92
CA SER A 363 12.30 3.44 6.46
C SER A 363 11.79 3.72 5.04
N TYR A 364 11.18 4.88 4.84
CA TYR A 364 10.80 5.37 3.51
C TYR A 364 11.96 6.15 2.90
N MET A 365 12.21 5.97 1.61
CA MET A 365 13.16 6.76 0.82
C MET A 365 12.36 7.45 -0.30
N LEU A 366 12.62 8.74 -0.54
CA LEU A 366 11.96 9.48 -1.63
C LEU A 366 12.28 8.88 -3.00
N TYR A 367 13.50 8.33 -3.14
CA TYR A 367 13.97 7.57 -4.29
C TYR A 367 15.09 6.61 -3.86
N GLY A 368 15.23 5.48 -4.54
CA GLY A 368 16.30 4.51 -4.28
C GLY A 368 16.10 3.20 -5.05
N GLU A 369 17.19 2.63 -5.57
CA GLU A 369 17.23 1.30 -6.16
C GLU A 369 18.54 0.60 -5.77
N SER A 370 18.53 -0.72 -5.97
CA SER A 370 19.63 -1.60 -5.61
C SER A 370 20.12 -2.27 -6.87
N PHE A 371 21.38 -2.02 -7.22
CA PHE A 371 22.05 -2.66 -8.33
C PHE A 371 23.28 -3.41 -7.81
N ASP A 372 23.40 -4.67 -8.22
CA ASP A 372 24.57 -5.56 -8.09
C ASP A 372 25.73 -5.00 -7.25
N ASP A 373 25.65 -5.25 -5.93
CA ASP A 373 26.69 -5.03 -4.92
C ASP A 373 27.04 -3.58 -4.53
N ILE A 374 26.24 -2.57 -4.92
CA ILE A 374 26.41 -1.20 -4.43
C ILE A 374 25.09 -0.65 -3.86
N THR A 375 25.00 -0.63 -2.53
CA THR A 375 23.97 0.08 -1.78
C THR A 375 24.32 1.57 -1.71
N ILE A 376 23.57 2.42 -2.40
CA ILE A 376 23.63 3.87 -2.14
C ILE A 376 22.29 4.29 -1.56
N THR A 377 22.34 4.53 -0.27
CA THR A 377 21.28 5.08 0.54
C THR A 377 21.14 6.55 0.16
N ALA A 378 19.92 7.02 -0.14
CA ALA A 378 19.65 8.43 0.16
C ALA A 378 19.95 8.61 1.66
N GLU A 379 20.72 9.63 2.05
CA GLU A 379 21.02 9.93 3.47
C GLU A 379 19.75 10.26 4.29
N ASN A 380 18.58 10.26 3.64
CA ASN A 380 17.30 10.73 4.17
C ASN A 380 16.35 9.57 4.45
N GLN A 381 16.75 8.67 5.34
CA GLN A 381 15.85 7.63 5.82
C GLN A 381 14.90 8.15 6.89
N ILE A 382 13.60 8.15 6.58
CA ILE A 382 12.57 8.50 7.55
C ILE A 382 12.06 7.20 8.16
N SER A 383 12.57 6.85 9.35
CA SER A 383 11.98 5.77 10.16
C SER A 383 10.70 6.29 10.80
N GLU A 384 9.55 5.83 10.31
CA GLU A 384 8.25 6.26 10.84
C GLU A 384 7.61 5.18 11.72
N SER A 385 7.33 5.56 12.97
CA SER A 385 6.22 4.96 13.72
C SER A 385 4.95 5.69 13.30
N ILE A 386 4.00 4.97 12.70
CA ILE A 386 2.69 5.53 12.38
C ILE A 386 1.77 5.29 13.57
N THR A 387 1.18 6.37 14.08
CA THR A 387 0.09 6.33 15.03
C THR A 387 -1.13 7.04 14.45
N ARG A 388 -2.30 6.41 14.48
CA ARG A 388 -3.55 6.99 13.98
C ARG A 388 -4.66 6.87 15.00
N ASN A 389 -5.38 7.96 15.21
CA ASN A 389 -6.60 8.01 16.01
C ASN A 389 -7.81 8.05 15.08
N MET A 390 -8.68 7.05 15.17
CA MET A 390 -9.89 6.96 14.35
C MET A 390 -11.13 6.98 15.25
N PHE A 391 -12.08 7.84 14.91
CA PHE A 391 -13.36 7.97 15.60
C PHE A 391 -14.48 7.69 14.60
N SER A 392 -15.47 6.92 15.02
CA SER A 392 -16.65 6.62 14.19
C SER A 392 -17.92 6.69 15.03
N LEU A 393 -18.96 7.28 14.45
CA LEU A 393 -20.29 7.36 15.01
C LEU A 393 -21.26 6.70 14.04
N THR A 394 -22.04 5.74 14.53
CA THR A 394 -23.08 5.06 13.77
C THR A 394 -24.40 5.22 14.48
N CYS A 395 -25.48 5.47 13.75
CA CYS A 395 -26.83 5.47 14.31
C CYS A 395 -27.80 4.84 13.33
N GLY A 396 -28.89 4.27 13.83
CA GLY A 396 -29.91 3.69 12.97
C GLY A 396 -31.22 3.44 13.69
N VAL A 397 -32.26 3.21 12.88
CA VAL A 397 -33.61 2.89 13.33
C VAL A 397 -33.96 1.48 12.84
N LYS A 398 -34.50 0.66 13.73
CA LYS A 398 -35.02 -0.67 13.45
C LYS A 398 -36.51 -0.56 13.14
N PHE A 399 -36.90 -0.98 11.94
CA PHE A 399 -38.29 -0.99 11.47
C PHE A 399 -38.93 -2.36 11.65
#